data_AF-A0A920YIB6-F1
#
_entry.id   AF-A0A920YIB6-F1
#
_cell.length_a   1.000
_cell.length_b   1.000
_cell.length_c   1.000
_cell.angle_alpha   90.00
_cell.angle_beta   90.00
_cell.angle_gamma   90.00
#
_symmetry.space_group_name_H-M   'P 1'
#
loop_
_entity.id
_entity.type
_entity.pdbx_description
1 polymer ?
#
loop_
_entity_poly.entity_id
_entity_poly.type
_entity_poly.pdbx_seq_one_letter_code
_entity_poly.pdbx_strand_id
1 'polypeptide(L)'
;GKARERIAEVRRVRDLPRKSDGATRLARALLTADKIHFIVGLAVNPAQAADATGTIPLRRLVVEELIQDLAARGKLVSVEYL
;
A
#
# COMPACT_ATOMS: atom_id res chain seq x y z
N GLY A 1 6.42 -2.60 2.92
CA GLY A 1 6.89 -1.54 2.01
C GLY A 1 6.95 -0.20 2.75
N LYS A 2 7.85 0.72 2.39
CA LYS A 2 8.18 1.89 3.25
C LYS A 2 7.00 2.82 3.59
N ALA A 3 6.06 3.03 2.67
CA ALA A 3 4.87 3.83 2.96
C ALA A 3 3.94 3.18 4.00
N ARG A 4 3.80 1.85 3.96
CA ARG A 4 3.03 1.08 4.95
C ARG A 4 3.65 1.21 6.34
N GLU A 5 4.98 1.06 6.46
CA GLU A 5 5.69 1.28 7.73
C GLU A 5 5.41 2.68 8.30
N ARG A 6 5.46 3.72 7.44
CA ARG A 6 5.12 5.09 7.85
C ARG A 6 3.70 5.25 8.32
N ILE A 7 2.75 4.56 7.70
CA ILE A 7 1.36 4.54 8.14
C ILE A 7 1.27 3.87 9.51
N ALA A 8 1.84 2.66 9.66
CA ALA A 8 1.80 1.89 10.91
C ALA A 8 2.41 2.63 12.12
N GLU A 9 3.51 3.37 11.90
CA GLU A 9 4.21 4.14 12.95
C GLU A 9 3.44 5.36 13.47
N VAL A 10 2.42 5.86 12.75
CA VAL A 10 1.75 7.13 13.06
C VAL A 10 0.27 6.98 13.33
N ARG A 11 -0.22 7.75 14.31
CA ARG A 11 -1.65 7.84 14.61
C ARG A 11 -2.34 8.90 13.75
N ARG A 12 -1.68 10.03 13.49
CA ARG A 12 -2.22 11.15 12.73
C ARG A 12 -1.27 11.56 11.61
N VAL A 13 -1.83 12.17 10.56
CA VAL A 13 -1.07 12.70 9.41
C VAL A 13 0.05 13.67 9.84
N ARG A 14 -0.19 14.45 10.91
CA ARG A 14 0.78 15.42 11.44
C ARG A 14 2.01 14.76 12.08
N ASP A 15 1.90 13.49 12.46
CA ASP A 15 2.97 12.74 13.11
C ASP A 15 3.93 12.14 12.06
N LEU A 16 3.58 12.21 10.76
CA LEU A 16 4.48 11.80 9.68
C LEU A 16 5.74 12.67 9.67
N PRO A 17 6.90 12.08 9.31
CA PRO A 17 8.13 12.83 9.09
C PRO A 17 7.93 14.07 8.19
N ARG A 18 8.67 15.14 8.49
CA ARG A 18 8.66 16.38 7.69
C ARG A 18 9.34 16.23 6.32
N LYS A 19 10.09 15.15 6.10
CA LYS A 19 10.71 14.84 4.81
C LYS A 19 9.66 14.59 3.73
N SER A 20 10.02 14.86 2.48
CA SER A 20 9.12 14.75 1.33
C SER A 20 9.50 13.62 0.37
N ASP A 21 10.01 12.49 0.86
CA ASP A 21 10.28 11.32 0.01
C ASP A 21 8.97 10.68 -0.49
N GLY A 22 9.08 9.85 -1.54
CA GLY A 22 7.92 9.23 -2.17
C GLY A 22 7.06 8.42 -1.19
N ALA A 23 7.69 7.71 -0.24
CA ALA A 23 6.99 6.94 0.77
C ALA A 23 6.18 7.82 1.74
N THR A 24 6.75 8.96 2.16
CA THR A 24 6.10 9.90 3.06
C THR A 24 4.97 10.66 2.35
N ARG A 25 5.15 11.01 1.07
CA ARG A 25 4.09 11.60 0.25
C ARG A 25 2.92 10.64 0.07
N LEU A 26 3.19 9.36 -0.25
CA LEU A 26 2.16 8.34 -0.38
C LEU A 26 1.43 8.10 0.95
N ALA A 27 2.17 7.93 2.05
CA ALA A 27 1.57 7.77 3.37
C ALA A 27 0.67 8.96 3.75
N ARG A 28 1.11 10.19 3.44
CA ARG A 28 0.33 11.41 3.66
C ARG A 28 -0.97 11.37 2.86
N ALA A 29 -0.91 11.10 1.56
CA ALA A 29 -2.08 11.05 0.69
C ALA A 29 -3.11 10.00 1.16
N LEU A 30 -2.65 8.80 1.52
CA LEU A 30 -3.52 7.72 1.99
C LEU A 30 -4.15 8.04 3.36
N LEU A 31 -3.39 8.67 4.27
CA LEU A 31 -3.92 9.03 5.58
C LEU A 31 -4.89 10.21 5.53
N THR A 32 -4.76 11.12 4.58
CA THR A 32 -5.70 12.25 4.40
C THR A 32 -6.98 11.88 3.65
N ALA A 33 -6.97 10.79 2.88
CA ALA A 33 -8.14 10.39 2.10
C ALA A 33 -9.20 9.68 2.95
N ASP A 34 -10.47 9.96 2.68
CA ASP A 34 -11.61 9.25 3.28
C ASP A 34 -11.96 7.96 2.53
N LYS A 35 -11.85 8.02 1.20
CA LYS A 35 -12.12 6.92 0.27
C LYS A 35 -10.90 6.64 -0.58
N ILE A 36 -10.53 5.37 -0.70
CA ILE A 36 -9.34 4.92 -1.43
C ILE A 36 -9.74 3.75 -2.33
N HIS A 37 -9.50 3.90 -3.63
CA HIS A 37 -9.68 2.82 -4.61
C HIS A 37 -8.32 2.40 -5.15
N PHE A 38 -7.94 1.15 -4.92
CA PHE A 38 -6.71 0.56 -5.43
C PHE A 38 -6.97 -0.09 -6.78
N ILE A 39 -6.14 0.22 -7.77
CA ILE A 39 -6.08 -0.50 -9.04
C ILE A 39 -4.76 -1.27 -9.05
N VAL A 40 -4.83 -2.59 -9.07
CA VAL A 40 -3.66 -3.47 -8.90
C VAL A 40 -3.44 -4.28 -10.16
N GLY A 41 -2.39 -3.93 -10.90
CA GLY A 41 -1.93 -4.71 -12.05
C GLY A 41 -1.44 -6.11 -11.62
N LEU A 42 -1.97 -7.14 -12.27
CA LEU A 42 -1.60 -8.55 -12.11
C LEU A 42 -0.46 -8.98 -13.04
N ALA A 43 0.07 -8.06 -13.85
CA ALA A 43 1.17 -8.33 -14.76
C ALA A 43 2.37 -8.93 -14.01
N VAL A 44 2.63 -10.21 -14.27
CA VAL A 44 3.82 -10.92 -13.78
C VAL A 44 4.97 -10.51 -14.68
N ASN A 45 6.01 -9.92 -14.09
CA ASN A 45 7.24 -9.68 -14.84
C ASN A 45 7.86 -11.05 -15.19
N PRO A 46 8.07 -11.40 -16.48
CA PRO A 46 8.65 -12.67 -16.87
C PRO A 46 10.04 -12.91 -16.26
N ALA A 47 10.81 -11.84 -16.02
CA ALA A 47 12.10 -11.91 -15.34
C ALA A 47 11.97 -12.28 -13.84
N GLN A 48 10.76 -12.26 -13.28
CA GLN A 48 10.42 -12.69 -11.92
C GLN A 48 9.65 -14.02 -11.89
N ALA A 49 9.32 -14.58 -13.06
CA ALA A 49 8.49 -15.78 -13.20
C ALA A 49 9.30 -17.10 -13.12
N ALA A 50 10.61 -17.05 -13.33
CA ALA A 50 11.47 -18.25 -13.33
C ALA A 50 11.55 -18.94 -11.96
N ASP A 51 11.28 -18.21 -10.86
CA ASP A 51 11.41 -18.73 -9.49
C ASP A 51 10.05 -19.06 -8.82
N ALA A 52 8.93 -18.81 -9.49
CA ALA A 52 7.61 -18.76 -8.84
C ALA A 52 6.69 -19.94 -9.23
N THR A 53 6.93 -21.11 -8.65
CA THR A 53 5.89 -22.13 -8.49
C THR A 53 4.82 -21.59 -7.53
N GLY A 54 3.78 -20.94 -8.06
CA GLY A 54 2.53 -20.66 -7.34
C GLY A 54 2.58 -19.65 -6.19
N THR A 55 3.65 -18.88 -6.03
CA THR A 55 3.74 -17.85 -4.97
C THR A 55 3.03 -16.56 -5.38
N ILE A 56 2.17 -16.04 -4.50
CA ILE A 56 1.57 -14.71 -4.65
C ILE A 56 2.69 -13.68 -4.87
N PRO A 57 2.64 -12.84 -5.92
CA PRO A 57 3.68 -11.84 -6.15
C PRO A 57 3.86 -10.96 -4.90
N LEU A 58 5.10 -10.78 -4.44
CA LEU A 58 5.42 -10.01 -3.22
C LEU A 58 4.74 -8.63 -3.19
N ARG A 59 4.58 -8.00 -4.35
CA ARG A 59 3.89 -6.72 -4.51
C ARG A 59 2.42 -6.80 -4.09
N ARG A 60 1.71 -7.88 -4.45
CA ARG A 60 0.30 -8.08 -4.11
C ARG A 60 0.13 -8.20 -2.59
N LEU A 61 0.99 -8.98 -1.94
CA LEU A 61 0.97 -9.12 -0.48
C LEU A 61 1.13 -7.76 0.21
N VAL A 62 2.08 -6.93 -0.24
CA VAL A 62 2.28 -5.57 0.32
C VAL A 62 1.04 -4.68 0.14
N VAL A 63 0.33 -4.80 -0.99
CA VAL A 63 -0.89 -4.03 -1.25
C VAL A 63 -2.04 -4.52 -0.38
N GLU A 64 -2.22 -5.84 -0.25
CA GLU A 64 -3.25 -6.43 0.61
C GLU A 64 -3.07 -6.01 2.07
N GLU A 65 -1.84 -6.07 2.59
CA GLU A 65 -1.54 -5.58 3.94
C GLU A 65 -1.84 -4.08 4.11
N LEU A 66 -1.52 -3.26 3.11
CA LEU A 66 -1.79 -1.83 3.14
C LEU A 66 -3.30 -1.54 3.14
N ILE A 67 -4.09 -2.30 2.38
CA ILE A 67 -5.56 -2.22 2.38
C ILE A 67 -6.10 -2.53 3.77
N GLN A 68 -5.62 -3.59 4.42
CA GLN A 68 -6.03 -3.96 5.77
C GLN A 68 -5.70 -2.86 6.80
N ASP A 69 -4.48 -2.31 6.75
CA ASP A 69 -4.05 -1.24 7.66
C ASP A 69 -4.90 0.03 7.52
N LEU A 70 -5.36 0.35 6.30
CA LEU A 70 -6.21 1.50 6.01
C LEU A 70 -7.67 1.23 6.42
N ALA A 71 -8.19 0.03 6.17
CA ALA A 71 -9.54 -0.37 6.59
C ALA A 71 -9.66 -0.41 8.12
N ALA A 72 -8.64 -0.92 8.83
CA ALA A 72 -8.58 -0.91 10.30
C ALA A 72 -8.60 0.50 10.90
N ARG A 73 -8.26 1.53 10.11
CA ARG A 73 -8.34 2.95 10.49
C ARG A 73 -9.69 3.58 10.17
N GLY A 74 -10.68 2.80 9.73
CA GLY A 74 -12.02 3.27 9.38
C GLY A 74 -12.13 3.94 8.02
N LYS A 75 -11.13 3.75 7.14
CA LYS A 75 -11.20 4.28 5.77
C LYS A 75 -12.05 3.39 4.89
N LEU A 76 -12.73 3.98 3.90
CA LEU A 76 -13.47 3.24 2.89
C LEU A 76 -12.50 2.82 1.78
N VAL A 77 -12.12 1.55 1.77
CA VAL A 77 -11.15 1.01 0.82
C VAL A 77 -11.81 0.01 -0.12
N SER A 78 -11.56 0.15 -1.42
CA SER A 78 -11.93 -0.83 -2.44
C SER A 78 -10.74 -1.17 -3.32
N VAL A 79 -10.76 -2.33 -3.96
CA VAL A 79 -9.68 -2.80 -4.83
C VAL A 79 -10.25 -3.43 -6.10
N GLU A 80 -9.62 -3.10 -7.22
CA GLU A 80 -9.80 -3.69 -8.53
C GLU A 80 -8.48 -4.31 -8.98
N TYR A 81 -8.52 -5.53 -9.53
CA TYR A 81 -7.36 -6.22 -10.05
C TYR A 81 -7.47 -6.29 -11.57
N LEU A 82 -6.45 -5.79 -12.27
CA LEU A 82 -6.39 -5.66 -13.74
C LEU A 82 -5.23 -6.44 -14.34
#